data_AF-A0A0S7EQU7-F1
#
_entry.id   AF-A0A0S7EQU7-F1
#
_cell.length_a   1.000
_cell.length_b   1.000
_cell.length_c   1.000
_cell.angle_alpha   90.00
_cell.angle_beta   90.00
_cell.angle_gamma   90.00
#
_symmetry.space_group_name_H-M   'P 1'
#
loop_
_entity.id
_entity.type
_entity.pdbx_description
1 polymer ?
#
loop_
_entity_poly.entity_id
_entity_poly.type
_entity_poly.pdbx_seq_one_letter_code
_entity_poly.pdbx_strand_id
1 'polypeptide(L)'
;MSCVFSLHPIVVQSPTEEDFIVPIVKDIPSLTLEELNQHKNLTKLKKKQIKDFSELQKKNQKKIQSESQKKRTTIEKNFKRSIKKGDSQDKIGDLEKQKVQLWEQNMQELLELRQSLYMQEKQMQLQHLAEERDKLKLTVTEFQELHIKKLTDICNKEKKEIQKILEKKRIQNLIEAKKKDPGLIVPDFHKKHINDSVENIRKLEKLQNTRKEKFLQKILEMTQQMENLFTQRESQLQEKLEEEYRQLPREVSQHLPSDLQKKGAGMDSPLSALSNHSSPTSGTPSNYFTPWSQRSLDKSMDNNQLHDSTSSSTTPALSESELSFN
;
A
#
# COMPACT_ATOMS: atom_id res chain seq x y z
N MET A 1 38.96 -66.73 17.10
CA MET A 1 38.23 -65.48 16.81
C MET A 1 39.16 -64.59 16.01
N SER A 2 38.99 -64.54 14.69
CA SER A 2 39.80 -63.72 13.78
C SER A 2 38.82 -62.96 12.88
N CYS A 3 38.56 -61.69 13.20
CA CYS A 3 37.79 -60.81 12.34
C CYS A 3 38.75 -60.13 11.36
N VAL A 4 38.63 -60.49 10.09
CA VAL A 4 39.33 -59.86 8.98
C VAL A 4 38.53 -58.63 8.56
N PHE A 5 39.05 -57.43 8.81
CA PHE A 5 38.49 -56.20 8.28
C PHE A 5 38.79 -56.12 6.78
N SER A 6 37.74 -56.24 5.95
CA SER A 6 37.81 -56.00 4.51
C SER A 6 37.72 -54.50 4.25
N LEU A 7 38.88 -53.86 4.03
CA LEU A 7 38.97 -52.51 3.50
C LEU A 7 38.62 -52.55 2.00
N HIS A 8 37.45 -52.04 1.65
CA HIS A 8 37.15 -51.70 0.26
C HIS A 8 37.91 -50.43 -0.11
N PRO A 9 38.66 -50.38 -1.22
CA PRO A 9 39.27 -49.15 -1.68
C PRO A 9 38.17 -48.19 -2.15
N ILE A 10 38.08 -47.04 -1.48
CA ILE A 10 37.35 -45.87 -1.97
C ILE A 10 38.03 -45.44 -3.26
N VAL A 11 37.31 -45.60 -4.38
CA VAL A 11 37.73 -45.07 -5.67
C VAL A 11 37.72 -43.56 -5.57
N VAL A 12 38.90 -42.99 -5.36
CA VAL A 12 39.17 -41.56 -5.44
C VAL A 12 38.89 -41.13 -6.88
N GLN A 13 37.76 -40.45 -7.08
CA GLN A 13 37.49 -39.75 -8.33
C GLN A 13 38.55 -38.64 -8.46
N SER A 14 39.37 -38.76 -9.50
CA SER A 14 40.34 -37.75 -9.90
C SER A 14 39.66 -36.38 -10.08
N PRO A 15 40.30 -35.28 -9.64
CA PRO A 15 39.77 -33.93 -9.82
C PRO A 15 39.80 -33.58 -11.31
N THR A 16 38.63 -33.58 -11.96
CA THR A 16 38.50 -33.15 -13.36
C THR A 16 38.57 -31.63 -13.45
N GLU A 17 39.57 -31.17 -14.20
CA GLU A 17 39.71 -29.86 -14.85
C GLU A 17 38.47 -28.95 -14.78
N GLU A 18 38.60 -27.85 -14.04
CA GLU A 18 37.82 -26.61 -14.07
C GLU A 18 36.31 -26.76 -14.35
N ASP A 19 35.51 -26.57 -13.31
CA ASP A 19 34.04 -26.54 -13.36
C ASP A 19 33.52 -25.30 -14.11
N PHE A 20 33.72 -25.28 -15.44
CA PHE A 20 33.40 -24.16 -16.34
C PHE A 20 31.90 -23.89 -16.45
N ILE A 21 31.05 -24.78 -15.93
CA ILE A 21 29.59 -24.63 -15.92
C ILE A 21 29.17 -23.58 -14.90
N VAL A 22 29.79 -23.55 -13.72
CA VAL A 22 29.42 -22.63 -12.64
C VAL A 22 29.58 -21.16 -13.06
N PRO A 23 30.70 -20.73 -13.68
CA PRO A 23 30.84 -19.36 -14.19
C PRO A 23 29.85 -18.97 -15.31
N ILE A 24 29.32 -19.94 -16.06
CA ILE A 24 28.33 -19.70 -17.12
C ILE A 24 26.95 -19.39 -16.51
N VAL A 25 26.59 -20.07 -15.42
CA VAL A 25 25.32 -19.85 -14.71
C VAL A 25 25.44 -18.63 -13.80
N LYS A 26 25.05 -17.46 -14.31
CA LYS A 26 25.11 -16.20 -13.56
C LYS A 26 23.91 -16.03 -12.63
N ASP A 27 24.14 -15.43 -11.47
CA ASP A 27 23.05 -14.97 -10.60
C ASP A 27 22.33 -13.77 -11.22
N ILE A 28 21.02 -13.67 -10.96
CA ILE A 28 20.17 -12.61 -11.50
C ILE A 28 19.69 -11.71 -10.33
N PRO A 29 19.79 -10.37 -10.47
CA PRO A 29 19.27 -9.45 -9.48
C PRO A 29 17.77 -9.68 -9.24
N SER A 30 17.41 -9.84 -7.97
CA SER A 30 16.03 -10.02 -7.53
C SER A 30 15.38 -8.69 -7.17
N LEU A 31 14.09 -8.54 -7.48
CA LEU A 31 13.27 -7.41 -7.05
C LEU A 31 13.16 -7.33 -5.52
N THR A 32 13.10 -6.10 -5.02
CA THR A 32 12.85 -5.77 -3.63
C THR A 32 11.42 -5.27 -3.41
N LEU A 33 10.92 -5.40 -2.19
CA LEU A 33 9.59 -4.91 -1.80
C LEU A 33 9.46 -3.38 -1.98
N GLU A 34 10.57 -2.67 -1.79
CA GLU A 34 10.64 -1.21 -1.91
C GLU A 34 10.45 -0.76 -3.35
N GLU A 35 11.14 -1.40 -4.31
CA GLU A 35 10.98 -1.15 -5.74
C GLU A 35 9.55 -1.41 -6.22
N LEU A 36 8.89 -2.42 -5.64
CA LEU A 36 7.51 -2.74 -5.96
C LEU A 36 6.52 -1.69 -5.40
N ASN A 37 6.74 -1.19 -4.19
CA ASN A 37 5.89 -0.17 -3.56
C ASN A 37 6.06 1.22 -4.20
N GLN A 38 7.22 1.49 -4.78
CA GLN A 38 7.51 2.71 -5.54
C GLN A 38 7.05 2.64 -7.01
N HIS A 39 6.37 1.55 -7.40
CA HIS A 39 5.90 1.39 -8.76
C HIS A 39 4.95 2.52 -9.15
N LYS A 40 5.26 3.22 -10.25
CA LYS A 40 4.58 4.44 -10.73
C LYS A 40 3.05 4.33 -10.73
N ASN A 41 2.52 3.16 -11.07
CA ASN A 41 1.08 2.93 -11.13
C ASN A 41 0.43 2.91 -9.73
N LEU A 42 1.12 2.36 -8.72
CA LEU A 42 0.64 2.37 -7.34
C LEU A 42 0.68 3.79 -6.76
N THR A 43 1.75 4.55 -7.03
CA THR A 43 1.84 5.95 -6.59
C THR A 43 0.71 6.81 -7.19
N LYS A 44 0.38 6.60 -8.47
CA LYS A 44 -0.74 7.28 -9.13
C LYS A 44 -2.08 6.91 -8.52
N LEU A 45 -2.31 5.62 -8.23
CA LEU A 45 -3.53 5.13 -7.58
C LEU A 45 -3.72 5.80 -6.21
N LYS A 46 -2.69 5.77 -5.34
CA LYS A 46 -2.73 6.40 -4.02
C LYS A 46 -3.04 7.90 -4.09
N LYS A 47 -2.43 8.62 -5.03
CA LYS A 47 -2.72 10.06 -5.25
C LYS A 47 -4.17 10.31 -5.64
N LYS A 48 -4.74 9.45 -6.50
CA LYS A 48 -6.15 9.52 -6.89
C LYS A 48 -7.05 9.27 -5.67
N GLN A 49 -6.80 8.20 -4.93
CA GLN A 49 -7.58 7.82 -3.74
C GLN A 49 -7.59 8.92 -2.67
N ILE A 50 -6.45 9.57 -2.42
CA ILE A 50 -6.36 10.73 -1.50
C ILE A 50 -7.25 11.87 -1.97
N LYS A 51 -7.23 12.19 -3.26
CA LYS A 51 -8.04 13.26 -3.85
C LYS A 51 -9.53 12.95 -3.74
N ASP A 52 -9.94 11.77 -4.18
CA ASP A 52 -11.35 11.33 -4.18
C ASP A 52 -11.92 11.30 -2.75
N PHE A 53 -11.11 10.84 -1.78
CA PHE A 53 -11.47 10.86 -0.36
C PHE A 53 -11.61 12.26 0.21
N SER A 54 -10.67 13.16 -0.08
CA SER A 54 -10.77 14.56 0.35
C SER A 54 -12.01 15.25 -0.21
N GLU A 55 -12.37 14.97 -1.47
CA GLU A 55 -13.58 15.51 -2.08
C GLU A 55 -14.86 14.99 -1.43
N LEU A 56 -14.92 13.69 -1.10
CA LEU A 56 -16.05 13.10 -0.38
C LEU A 56 -16.22 13.75 1.00
N GLN A 57 -15.14 13.85 1.79
CA GLN A 57 -15.20 14.46 3.11
C GLN A 57 -15.69 15.91 3.08
N LYS A 58 -15.24 16.70 2.09
CA LYS A 58 -15.72 18.09 1.90
C LYS A 58 -17.21 18.13 1.58
N LYS A 59 -17.72 17.21 0.75
CA LYS A 59 -19.16 17.12 0.43
C LYS A 59 -19.96 16.74 1.68
N ASN A 60 -19.49 15.78 2.45
CA ASN A 60 -20.13 15.31 3.67
C ASN A 60 -20.20 16.42 4.73
N GLN A 61 -19.09 17.13 4.95
CA GLN A 61 -19.02 18.24 5.89
C GLN A 61 -20.00 19.37 5.51
N LYS A 62 -20.06 19.75 4.22
CA LYS A 62 -21.04 20.73 3.74
C LYS A 62 -22.48 20.28 3.98
N LYS A 63 -22.78 19.00 3.76
CA LYS A 63 -24.11 18.43 3.98
C LYS A 63 -24.52 18.53 5.45
N ILE A 64 -23.65 18.11 6.38
CA ILE A 64 -23.87 18.22 7.83
C ILE A 64 -24.11 19.67 8.26
N GLN A 65 -23.25 20.60 7.81
CA GLN A 65 -23.39 22.01 8.13
C GLN A 65 -24.72 22.61 7.63
N SER A 66 -25.10 22.29 6.39
CA SER A 66 -26.33 22.78 5.77
C SER A 66 -27.60 22.28 6.46
N GLU A 67 -27.68 20.97 6.76
CA GLU A 67 -28.83 20.38 7.44
C GLU A 67 -28.92 20.86 8.88
N SER A 68 -27.80 20.91 9.60
CA SER A 68 -27.74 21.52 10.93
C SER A 68 -28.30 22.94 10.91
N GLN A 69 -27.78 23.82 10.05
CA GLN A 69 -28.25 25.22 9.98
C GLN A 69 -29.74 25.33 9.62
N LYS A 70 -30.21 24.55 8.63
CA LYS A 70 -31.61 24.54 8.20
C LYS A 70 -32.55 24.14 9.33
N LYS A 71 -32.23 23.09 10.07
CA LYS A 71 -33.06 22.62 11.20
C LYS A 71 -33.05 23.62 12.36
N ARG A 72 -31.89 24.20 12.69
CA ARG A 72 -31.77 25.27 13.71
C ARG A 72 -32.68 26.46 13.38
N THR A 73 -32.65 26.95 12.14
CA THR A 73 -33.50 28.08 11.73
C THR A 73 -34.99 27.74 11.75
N THR A 74 -35.35 26.49 11.47
CA THR A 74 -36.74 26.03 11.47
C THR A 74 -37.31 25.97 12.89
N ILE A 75 -36.58 25.37 13.83
CA ILE A 75 -36.97 25.28 15.25
C ILE A 75 -37.14 26.70 15.82
N GLU A 76 -36.18 27.59 15.57
CA GLU A 76 -36.22 28.96 16.11
C GLU A 76 -37.36 29.79 15.50
N LYS A 77 -37.63 29.68 14.19
CA LYS A 77 -38.78 30.35 13.55
C LYS A 77 -40.12 29.84 14.06
N ASN A 78 -40.24 28.53 14.31
CA ASN A 78 -41.47 27.95 14.86
C ASN A 78 -41.71 28.42 16.29
N PHE A 79 -40.66 28.38 17.13
CA PHE A 79 -40.74 28.84 18.51
C PHE A 79 -41.14 30.32 18.63
N LYS A 80 -40.50 31.21 17.86
CA LYS A 80 -40.86 32.65 17.84
C LYS A 80 -42.30 32.91 17.40
N ARG A 81 -42.80 32.14 16.43
CA ARG A 81 -44.19 32.25 15.96
C ARG A 81 -45.19 31.81 17.02
N SER A 82 -44.88 30.76 17.79
CA SER A 82 -45.74 30.30 18.89
C SER A 82 -45.83 31.34 20.01
N ILE A 83 -44.71 31.95 20.43
CA ILE A 83 -44.72 33.02 21.45
C ILE A 83 -45.57 34.23 20.99
N LYS A 84 -45.44 34.64 19.72
CA LYS A 84 -46.16 35.81 19.20
C LYS A 84 -47.69 35.60 19.12
N LYS A 85 -48.19 34.36 19.19
CA LYS A 85 -49.62 34.04 19.15
C LYS A 85 -50.33 34.16 20.51
N GLY A 86 -49.66 34.63 21.56
CA GLY A 86 -50.32 35.06 22.80
C GLY A 86 -50.68 33.93 23.76
N ASP A 87 -49.78 32.97 23.95
CA ASP A 87 -49.96 31.93 24.96
C ASP A 87 -49.66 32.48 26.37
N SER A 88 -50.61 32.28 27.31
CA SER A 88 -50.55 32.70 28.71
C SER A 88 -49.25 32.26 29.40
N GLN A 89 -48.84 32.96 30.47
CA GLN A 89 -47.56 32.72 31.17
C GLN A 89 -47.34 31.26 31.62
N ASP A 90 -48.41 30.51 31.92
CA ASP A 90 -48.35 29.07 32.26
C ASP A 90 -47.97 28.16 31.07
N LYS A 91 -48.24 28.57 29.84
CA LYS A 91 -47.94 27.79 28.62
C LYS A 91 -46.49 27.96 28.14
N ILE A 92 -45.75 28.93 28.67
CA ILE A 92 -44.35 29.18 28.31
C ILE A 92 -43.47 27.98 28.70
N GLY A 93 -43.73 27.37 29.86
CA GLY A 93 -43.01 26.17 30.30
C GLY A 93 -43.23 24.97 29.36
N ASP A 94 -44.44 24.79 28.84
CA ASP A 94 -44.74 23.72 27.89
C ASP A 94 -44.16 23.99 26.49
N LEU A 95 -44.09 25.26 26.08
CA LEU A 95 -43.38 25.66 24.86
C LEU A 95 -41.87 25.44 24.97
N GLU A 96 -41.26 25.65 26.14
CA GLU A 96 -39.86 25.29 26.37
C GLU A 96 -39.61 23.78 26.29
N LYS A 97 -40.48 22.96 26.89
CA LYS A 97 -40.41 21.49 26.77
C LYS A 97 -40.53 21.05 25.30
N GLN A 98 -41.47 21.63 24.55
CA GLN A 98 -41.63 21.35 23.13
C GLN A 98 -40.38 21.75 22.32
N LYS A 99 -39.76 22.89 22.65
CA LYS A 99 -38.51 23.33 22.02
C LYS A 99 -37.39 22.31 22.27
N VAL A 100 -37.22 21.85 23.51
CA VAL A 100 -36.22 20.85 23.89
C VAL A 100 -36.44 19.53 23.14
N GLN A 101 -37.69 19.05 23.06
CA GLN A 101 -38.02 17.82 22.34
C GLN A 101 -37.69 17.91 20.84
N LEU A 102 -38.01 19.04 20.19
CA LEU A 102 -37.65 19.27 18.78
C LEU A 102 -36.13 19.30 18.57
N TRP A 103 -35.38 19.81 19.55
CA TRP A 103 -33.92 19.80 19.51
C TRP A 103 -33.33 18.41 19.65
N GLU A 104 -33.86 17.60 20.56
CA GLU A 104 -33.47 16.21 20.74
C GLU A 104 -33.74 15.38 19.49
N GLN A 105 -34.93 15.54 18.88
CA GLN A 105 -35.24 14.92 17.59
C GLN A 105 -34.27 15.35 16.49
N ASN A 106 -33.98 16.65 16.39
CA ASN A 106 -33.00 17.14 15.41
C ASN A 106 -31.58 16.59 15.66
N MET A 107 -31.18 16.44 16.93
CA MET A 107 -29.89 15.85 17.28
C MET A 107 -29.81 14.39 16.81
N GLN A 108 -30.89 13.64 17.01
CA GLN A 108 -31.00 12.25 16.56
C GLN A 108 -30.94 12.14 15.03
N GLU A 109 -31.70 12.95 14.30
CA GLU A 109 -31.66 12.99 12.83
C GLU A 109 -30.27 13.37 12.29
N LEU A 110 -29.59 14.31 12.94
CA LEU A 110 -28.24 14.73 12.55
C LEU A 110 -27.21 13.62 12.82
N LEU A 111 -27.39 12.87 13.92
CA LEU A 111 -26.57 11.71 14.25
C LEU A 111 -26.73 10.61 13.20
N GLU A 112 -27.97 10.28 12.82
CA GLU A 112 -28.26 9.28 11.78
C GLU A 112 -27.66 9.70 10.43
N LEU A 113 -27.79 10.98 10.06
CA LEU A 113 -27.14 11.52 8.86
C LEU A 113 -25.62 11.37 8.94
N ARG A 114 -24.99 11.72 10.07
CA ARG A 114 -23.54 11.61 10.24
C ARG A 114 -23.08 10.16 10.17
N GLN A 115 -23.79 9.23 10.80
CA GLN A 115 -23.53 7.79 10.73
C GLN A 115 -23.62 7.28 9.29
N SER A 116 -24.64 7.67 8.54
CA SER A 116 -24.79 7.30 7.12
C SER A 116 -23.62 7.80 6.27
N LEU A 117 -23.21 9.06 6.43
CA LEU A 117 -22.07 9.63 5.71
C LEU A 117 -20.75 8.96 6.10
N TYR A 118 -20.58 8.67 7.39
CA TYR A 118 -19.43 7.93 7.89
C TYR A 118 -19.36 6.52 7.27
N MET A 119 -20.49 5.81 7.12
CA MET A 119 -20.49 4.48 6.49
C MET A 119 -20.04 4.54 5.03
N GLN A 120 -20.32 5.65 4.32
CA GLN A 120 -19.79 5.88 2.97
C GLN A 120 -18.27 6.12 2.98
N GLU A 121 -17.77 6.92 3.93
CA GLU A 121 -16.33 7.17 4.13
C GLU A 121 -15.59 5.86 4.45
N LYS A 122 -16.12 5.08 5.40
CA LYS A 122 -15.63 3.76 5.79
C LYS A 122 -15.55 2.81 4.60
N GLN A 123 -16.65 2.68 3.85
CA GLN A 123 -16.69 1.80 2.68
C GLN A 123 -15.63 2.18 1.65
N MET A 124 -15.47 3.48 1.39
CA MET A 124 -14.49 3.95 0.41
C MET A 124 -13.04 3.70 0.87
N GLN A 125 -12.74 3.88 2.15
CA GLN A 125 -11.40 3.57 2.68
C GLN A 125 -11.06 2.09 2.60
N LEU A 126 -12.02 1.21 2.90
CA LEU A 126 -11.85 -0.25 2.75
C LEU A 126 -11.66 -0.64 1.27
N GLN A 127 -12.43 -0.03 0.38
CA GLN A 127 -12.26 -0.22 -1.07
C GLN A 127 -10.89 0.25 -1.55
N HIS A 128 -10.43 1.43 -1.12
CA HIS A 128 -9.10 1.91 -1.48
C HIS A 128 -7.99 0.95 -1.05
N LEU A 129 -8.07 0.41 0.17
CA LEU A 129 -7.09 -0.56 0.67
C LEU A 129 -7.11 -1.87 -0.14
N ALA A 130 -8.31 -2.36 -0.50
CA ALA A 130 -8.46 -3.54 -1.34
C ALA A 130 -7.89 -3.33 -2.76
N GLU A 131 -8.17 -2.18 -3.38
CA GLU A 131 -7.61 -1.82 -4.69
C GLU A 131 -6.08 -1.72 -4.65
N GLU A 132 -5.51 -1.13 -3.60
CA GLU A 132 -4.05 -1.10 -3.42
C GLU A 132 -3.46 -2.50 -3.34
N ARG A 133 -4.10 -3.39 -2.57
CA ARG A 133 -3.68 -4.80 -2.44
C ARG A 133 -3.71 -5.51 -3.78
N ASP A 134 -4.82 -5.43 -4.50
CA ASP A 134 -5.00 -6.12 -5.77
C ASP A 134 -4.06 -5.56 -6.84
N LYS A 135 -3.81 -4.25 -6.83
CA LYS A 135 -2.83 -3.62 -7.74
C LYS A 135 -1.41 -4.10 -7.47
N LEU A 136 -1.05 -4.31 -6.21
CA LEU A 136 0.27 -4.80 -5.85
C LEU A 136 0.46 -6.27 -6.25
N LYS A 137 -0.55 -7.13 -6.00
CA LYS A 137 -0.57 -8.52 -6.47
C LYS A 137 -0.40 -8.65 -7.98
N LEU A 138 -1.11 -7.81 -8.74
CA LEU A 138 -0.97 -7.76 -10.19
C LEU A 138 0.47 -7.39 -10.59
N THR A 139 1.05 -6.38 -9.95
CA THR A 139 2.42 -5.93 -10.24
C THR A 139 3.46 -7.03 -9.93
N VAL A 140 3.28 -7.80 -8.85
CA VAL A 140 4.14 -8.97 -8.55
C VAL A 140 4.05 -10.01 -9.64
N THR A 141 2.82 -10.31 -10.08
CA THR A 141 2.57 -11.33 -11.11
C THR A 141 3.21 -10.93 -12.45
N GLU A 142 2.99 -9.68 -12.88
CA GLU A 142 3.61 -9.12 -14.09
C GLU A 142 5.14 -9.17 -14.02
N PHE A 143 5.72 -8.84 -12.86
CA PHE A 143 7.16 -8.92 -12.64
C PHE A 143 7.66 -10.37 -12.70
N GLN A 144 6.98 -11.29 -12.03
CA GLN A 144 7.32 -12.70 -12.00
C GLN A 144 7.33 -13.29 -13.42
N GLU A 145 6.30 -13.01 -14.22
CA GLU A 145 6.20 -13.46 -15.61
C GLU A 145 7.35 -12.93 -16.48
N LEU A 146 7.63 -11.63 -16.38
CA LEU A 146 8.73 -10.99 -17.10
C LEU A 146 10.07 -11.62 -16.73
N HIS A 147 10.29 -11.89 -15.45
CA HIS A 147 11.54 -12.46 -14.95
C HIS A 147 11.69 -13.95 -15.31
N ILE A 148 10.62 -14.74 -15.27
CA ILE A 148 10.61 -16.13 -15.72
C ILE A 148 10.94 -16.22 -17.21
N LYS A 149 10.36 -15.33 -18.03
CA LYS A 149 10.70 -15.24 -19.46
C LYS A 149 12.18 -14.95 -19.67
N LYS A 150 12.72 -13.96 -18.95
CA LYS A 150 14.15 -13.60 -18.99
C LYS A 150 15.05 -14.76 -18.54
N LEU A 151 14.68 -15.47 -17.48
CA LEU A 151 15.38 -16.67 -17.00
C LEU A 151 15.41 -17.76 -18.08
N THR A 152 14.29 -17.99 -18.76
CA THR A 152 14.19 -18.97 -19.84
C THR A 152 15.14 -18.62 -21.00
N ASP A 153 15.18 -17.34 -21.41
CA ASP A 153 16.08 -16.87 -22.45
C ASP A 153 17.57 -17.02 -22.06
N ILE A 154 17.90 -16.74 -20.80
CA ILE A 154 19.26 -16.94 -20.27
C ILE A 154 19.61 -18.42 -20.25
N CYS A 155 18.74 -19.30 -19.76
CA CYS A 155 18.96 -20.74 -19.74
C CYS A 155 19.24 -21.29 -21.14
N ASN A 156 18.51 -20.80 -22.15
CA ASN A 156 18.72 -21.16 -23.55
C ASN A 156 20.08 -20.69 -24.10
N LYS A 157 20.56 -19.50 -23.69
CA LYS A 157 21.87 -18.98 -24.06
C LYS A 157 23.00 -19.79 -23.43
N GLU A 158 22.89 -20.08 -22.13
CA GLU A 158 23.85 -20.91 -21.37
C GLU A 158 23.97 -22.31 -21.99
N LYS A 159 22.85 -22.93 -22.37
CA LYS A 159 22.85 -24.23 -23.07
C LYS A 159 23.60 -24.17 -24.40
N LYS A 160 23.37 -23.14 -25.20
CA LYS A 160 24.10 -22.93 -26.47
C LYS A 160 25.59 -22.70 -26.23
N GLU A 161 25.96 -21.99 -25.17
CA GLU A 161 27.35 -21.73 -24.81
C GLU A 161 28.08 -23.00 -24.38
N ILE A 162 27.49 -23.81 -23.50
CA ILE A 162 28.06 -25.11 -23.09
C ILE A 162 28.21 -26.05 -24.28
N GLN A 163 27.21 -26.13 -25.18
CA GLN A 163 27.33 -26.94 -26.39
C GLN A 163 28.52 -26.50 -27.27
N LYS A 164 28.76 -25.20 -27.41
CA LYS A 164 29.93 -24.68 -28.14
C LYS A 164 31.26 -25.03 -27.45
N ILE A 165 31.31 -24.96 -26.12
CA ILE A 165 32.52 -25.31 -25.36
C ILE A 165 32.82 -26.81 -25.46
N LEU A 166 31.81 -27.65 -25.29
CA LEU A 166 31.94 -29.10 -25.41
C LEU A 166 32.41 -29.50 -26.82
N GLU A 167 31.84 -28.91 -27.87
CA GLU A 167 32.26 -29.20 -29.25
C GLU A 167 33.70 -28.75 -29.52
N LYS A 168 34.12 -27.59 -29.02
CA LYS A 168 35.53 -27.16 -29.10
C LYS A 168 36.46 -28.13 -28.36
N LYS A 169 36.11 -28.54 -27.14
CA LYS A 169 36.86 -29.54 -26.36
C LYS A 169 36.93 -30.89 -27.10
N ARG A 170 35.84 -31.32 -27.75
CA ARG A 170 35.80 -32.54 -28.57
C ARG A 170 36.83 -32.51 -29.69
N ILE A 171 36.85 -31.43 -30.48
CA ILE A 171 37.77 -31.27 -31.62
C ILE A 171 39.21 -31.21 -31.13
N GLN A 172 39.49 -30.39 -30.09
CA GLN A 172 40.82 -30.25 -29.50
C GLN A 172 41.36 -31.62 -29.02
N ASN A 173 40.57 -32.33 -28.22
CA ASN A 173 40.96 -33.63 -27.68
C ASN A 173 41.14 -34.69 -28.78
N LEU A 174 40.33 -34.65 -29.84
CA LEU A 174 40.46 -35.56 -30.98
C LEU A 174 41.78 -35.34 -31.74
N ILE A 175 42.15 -34.08 -31.97
CA ILE A 175 43.41 -33.71 -32.63
C ILE A 175 44.61 -34.18 -31.79
N GLU A 176 44.58 -33.92 -30.48
CA GLU A 176 45.65 -34.32 -29.57
C GLU A 176 45.80 -35.84 -29.45
N ALA A 177 44.68 -36.57 -29.39
CA ALA A 177 44.69 -38.03 -29.32
C ALA A 177 45.25 -38.65 -30.60
N LYS A 178 44.83 -38.17 -31.79
CA LYS A 178 45.39 -38.62 -33.08
C LYS A 178 46.87 -38.32 -33.24
N LYS A 179 47.36 -37.21 -32.68
CA LYS A 179 48.79 -36.86 -32.69
C LYS A 179 49.63 -37.83 -31.83
N LYS A 180 49.08 -38.33 -30.73
CA LYS A 180 49.76 -39.27 -29.83
C LYS A 180 49.68 -40.72 -30.31
N ASP A 181 48.54 -41.12 -30.87
CA ASP A 181 48.31 -42.47 -31.39
C ASP A 181 47.61 -42.41 -32.77
N PRO A 182 48.36 -42.60 -33.87
CA PRO A 182 47.79 -42.64 -35.21
C PRO A 182 46.80 -43.81 -35.43
N GLY A 183 46.86 -44.86 -34.61
CA GLY A 183 46.01 -46.06 -34.66
C GLY A 183 44.79 -46.02 -33.74
N LEU A 184 44.50 -44.86 -33.13
CA LEU A 184 43.45 -44.70 -32.11
C LEU A 184 42.07 -45.23 -32.56
N ILE A 185 41.43 -45.98 -31.67
CA ILE A 185 40.03 -46.45 -31.81
C ILE A 185 39.08 -45.26 -31.59
N VAL A 186 38.76 -44.57 -32.67
CA VAL A 186 37.84 -43.41 -32.72
C VAL A 186 36.45 -43.65 -32.07
N PRO A 187 35.83 -44.85 -32.14
CA PRO A 187 34.54 -45.12 -31.50
C PRO A 187 34.51 -44.91 -29.97
N ASP A 188 35.55 -45.35 -29.25
CA ASP A 188 35.59 -45.24 -27.79
C ASP A 188 35.70 -43.77 -27.33
N PHE A 189 36.41 -42.95 -28.11
CA PHE A 189 36.48 -41.52 -27.90
C PHE A 189 35.10 -40.85 -28.04
N HIS A 190 34.35 -41.18 -29.08
CA HIS A 190 33.00 -40.64 -29.26
C HIS A 190 32.06 -41.04 -28.13
N LYS A 191 32.15 -42.30 -27.67
CA LYS A 191 31.36 -42.77 -26.53
C LYS A 191 31.66 -41.96 -25.26
N LYS A 192 32.94 -41.69 -24.97
CA LYS A 192 33.35 -40.84 -23.85
C LYS A 192 32.81 -39.41 -23.99
N HIS A 193 32.98 -38.78 -25.14
CA HIS A 193 32.47 -37.43 -25.38
C HIS A 193 30.95 -37.32 -25.20
N ILE A 194 30.19 -38.31 -25.68
CA ILE A 194 28.74 -38.35 -25.50
C ILE A 194 28.40 -38.40 -24.00
N ASN A 195 29.04 -39.30 -23.25
CA ASN A 195 28.82 -39.42 -21.80
C ASN A 195 29.15 -38.11 -21.06
N ASP A 196 30.31 -37.52 -21.35
CA ASP A 196 30.76 -36.27 -20.74
C ASP A 196 29.80 -35.12 -21.09
N SER A 197 29.35 -35.04 -22.35
CA SER A 197 28.40 -34.02 -22.79
C SER A 197 27.06 -34.13 -22.07
N VAL A 198 26.55 -35.36 -21.94
CA VAL A 198 25.29 -35.62 -21.24
C VAL A 198 25.42 -35.24 -19.76
N GLU A 199 26.53 -35.57 -19.10
CA GLU A 199 26.73 -35.23 -17.69
C GLU A 199 26.86 -33.71 -17.47
N ASN A 200 27.59 -33.01 -18.34
CA ASN A 200 27.70 -31.55 -18.30
C ASN A 200 26.33 -30.87 -18.53
N ILE A 201 25.51 -31.38 -19.46
CA ILE A 201 24.14 -30.85 -19.67
C ILE A 201 23.27 -31.09 -18.44
N ARG A 202 23.31 -32.27 -17.82
CA ARG A 202 22.57 -32.53 -16.57
C ARG A 202 23.00 -31.61 -15.44
N LYS A 203 24.30 -31.34 -15.32
CA LYS A 203 24.83 -30.42 -14.30
C LYS A 203 24.36 -28.98 -14.54
N LEU A 204 24.34 -28.52 -15.80
CA LEU A 204 23.76 -27.22 -16.16
C LEU A 204 22.29 -27.15 -15.77
N GLU A 205 21.49 -28.15 -16.13
CA GLU A 205 20.05 -28.19 -15.84
C GLU A 205 19.79 -28.16 -14.33
N LYS A 206 20.58 -28.88 -13.53
CA LYS A 206 20.52 -28.81 -12.06
C LYS A 206 20.78 -27.39 -11.54
N LEU A 207 21.86 -26.74 -11.99
CA LEU A 207 22.17 -25.37 -11.55
C LEU A 207 21.10 -24.35 -11.97
N GLN A 208 20.58 -24.49 -13.20
CA GLN A 208 19.48 -23.65 -13.70
C GLN A 208 18.19 -23.83 -12.89
N ASN A 209 17.84 -25.08 -12.56
CA ASN A 209 16.68 -25.39 -11.72
C ASN A 209 16.85 -24.83 -10.31
N THR A 210 18.01 -25.03 -9.68
CA THR A 210 18.31 -24.44 -8.36
C THR A 210 18.20 -22.91 -8.37
N ARG A 211 18.70 -22.24 -9.43
CA ARG A 211 18.55 -20.78 -9.58
C ARG A 211 17.09 -20.37 -9.68
N LYS A 212 16.28 -21.10 -10.46
CA LYS A 212 14.84 -20.84 -10.62
C LYS A 212 14.09 -21.06 -9.31
N GLU A 213 14.38 -22.13 -8.57
CA GLU A 213 13.78 -22.43 -7.27
C GLU A 213 14.07 -21.34 -6.24
N LYS A 214 15.34 -20.91 -6.13
CA LYS A 214 15.73 -19.78 -5.27
C LYS A 214 14.98 -18.50 -5.61
N PHE A 215 14.81 -18.22 -6.91
CA PHE A 215 14.04 -17.07 -7.37
C PHE A 215 12.55 -17.18 -6.97
N LEU A 216 11.91 -18.33 -7.22
CA LEU A 216 10.50 -18.54 -6.88
C LEU A 216 10.27 -18.47 -5.37
N GLN A 217 11.19 -19.02 -4.57
CA GLN A 217 11.16 -18.93 -3.12
C GLN A 217 11.19 -17.47 -2.64
N LYS A 218 12.03 -16.63 -3.25
CA LYS A 218 12.08 -15.20 -2.92
C LYS A 218 10.79 -14.45 -3.28
N ILE A 219 10.16 -14.79 -4.40
CA ILE A 219 8.85 -14.22 -4.78
C ILE A 219 7.76 -14.64 -3.79
N LEU A 220 7.78 -15.90 -3.35
CA LEU A 220 6.83 -16.41 -2.36
C LEU A 220 6.99 -15.67 -1.02
N GLU A 221 8.21 -15.53 -0.53
CA GLU A 221 8.52 -14.79 0.70
C GLU A 221 8.08 -13.32 0.63
N MET A 222 8.38 -12.64 -0.48
CA MET A 222 7.95 -11.27 -0.71
C MET A 222 6.41 -11.15 -0.73
N THR A 223 5.73 -12.09 -1.38
CA THR A 223 4.25 -12.12 -1.43
C THR A 223 3.66 -12.34 -0.05
N GLN A 224 4.25 -13.23 0.76
CA GLN A 224 3.81 -13.46 2.13
C GLN A 224 4.02 -12.23 3.02
N GLN A 225 5.19 -11.58 2.93
CA GLN A 225 5.47 -10.34 3.66
C GLN A 225 4.45 -9.25 3.32
N MET A 226 4.10 -9.12 2.05
CA MET A 226 3.10 -8.18 1.59
C MET A 226 1.71 -8.45 2.15
N GLU A 227 1.25 -9.70 2.13
CA GLU A 227 -0.06 -10.08 2.69
C GLU A 227 -0.13 -9.82 4.19
N ASN A 228 0.96 -10.09 4.92
CA ASN A 228 1.04 -9.78 6.35
C ASN A 228 0.92 -8.27 6.60
N LEU A 229 1.62 -7.45 5.82
CA LEU A 229 1.54 -5.98 5.93
C LEU A 229 0.15 -5.43 5.59
N PHE A 230 -0.54 -6.00 4.59
CA PHE A 230 -1.91 -5.62 4.28
C PHE A 230 -2.88 -6.01 5.38
N THR A 231 -2.77 -7.23 5.90
CA THR A 231 -3.59 -7.71 7.02
C THR A 231 -3.41 -6.80 8.24
N GLN A 232 -2.17 -6.42 8.55
CA GLN A 232 -1.88 -5.47 9.63
C GLN A 232 -2.50 -4.09 9.37
N ARG A 233 -2.33 -3.53 8.17
CA ARG A 233 -2.92 -2.23 7.81
C ARG A 233 -4.44 -2.26 7.84
N GLU A 234 -5.05 -3.35 7.39
CA GLU A 234 -6.50 -3.55 7.41
C GLU A 234 -7.04 -3.57 8.83
N SER A 235 -6.39 -4.33 9.73
CA SER A 235 -6.73 -4.34 11.16
C SER A 235 -6.61 -2.94 11.79
N GLN A 236 -5.51 -2.22 11.53
CA GLN A 236 -5.31 -0.87 12.04
C GLN A 236 -6.34 0.13 11.49
N LEU A 237 -6.70 0.01 10.21
CA LEU A 237 -7.73 0.84 9.60
C LEU A 237 -9.09 0.56 10.23
N GLN A 238 -9.45 -0.72 10.40
CA GLN A 238 -10.71 -1.12 11.01
C GLN A 238 -10.83 -0.64 12.46
N GLU A 239 -9.76 -0.72 13.25
CA GLU A 239 -9.73 -0.21 14.62
C GLU A 239 -9.94 1.31 14.66
N LYS A 240 -9.21 2.06 13.82
CA LYS A 240 -9.37 3.52 13.72
C LYS A 240 -10.77 3.92 13.29
N LEU A 241 -11.33 3.21 12.32
CA LEU A 241 -12.70 3.41 11.86
C LEU A 241 -13.67 3.20 13.03
N GLU A 242 -13.59 2.08 13.73
CA GLU A 242 -14.47 1.78 14.85
C GLU A 242 -14.39 2.84 15.96
N GLU A 243 -13.19 3.33 16.25
CA GLU A 243 -12.99 4.42 17.21
C GLU A 243 -13.62 5.74 16.73
N GLU A 244 -13.44 6.11 15.47
CA GLU A 244 -14.11 7.27 14.87
C GLU A 244 -15.65 7.13 14.93
N TYR A 245 -16.18 5.93 14.70
CA TYR A 245 -17.61 5.65 14.79
C TYR A 245 -18.15 5.88 16.21
N ARG A 246 -17.44 5.40 17.24
CA ARG A 246 -17.79 5.62 18.66
C ARG A 246 -17.78 7.10 19.05
N GLN A 247 -16.98 7.92 18.38
CA GLN A 247 -16.88 9.35 18.67
C GLN A 247 -17.95 10.20 17.98
N LEU A 248 -18.68 9.66 16.99
CA LEU A 248 -19.70 10.42 16.24
C LEU A 248 -20.76 11.10 17.12
N PRO A 249 -21.35 10.46 18.15
CA PRO A 249 -22.33 11.13 19.01
C PRO A 249 -21.76 12.37 19.71
N ARG A 250 -20.48 12.30 20.13
CA ARG A 250 -19.77 13.42 20.75
C ARG A 250 -19.49 14.53 19.73
N GLU A 251 -19.09 14.18 18.51
CA GLU A 251 -18.89 15.13 17.40
C GLU A 251 -20.19 15.88 17.09
N VAL A 252 -21.29 15.15 16.89
CA VAL A 252 -22.61 15.72 16.55
C VAL A 252 -23.12 16.62 17.69
N SER A 253 -22.86 16.24 18.95
CA SER A 253 -23.23 17.04 20.12
C SER A 253 -22.53 18.42 20.18
N GLN A 254 -21.39 18.59 19.51
CA GLN A 254 -20.73 19.90 19.42
C GLN A 254 -21.49 20.89 18.52
N HIS A 255 -22.44 20.41 17.72
CA HIS A 255 -23.32 21.26 16.92
C HIS A 255 -24.48 21.86 17.71
N LEU A 256 -24.65 21.51 19.01
CA LEU A 256 -25.66 22.11 19.88
C LEU A 256 -25.41 23.61 20.09
N PRO A 257 -26.48 24.43 20.13
CA PRO A 257 -26.39 25.78 20.69
C PRO A 257 -25.92 25.77 22.14
N SER A 258 -25.01 26.67 22.50
CA SER A 258 -24.47 26.80 23.85
C SER A 258 -25.54 27.03 24.93
N ASP A 259 -26.70 27.59 24.56
CA ASP A 259 -27.82 27.85 25.46
C ASP A 259 -28.52 26.58 25.95
N LEU A 260 -28.43 25.48 25.20
CA LEU A 260 -28.99 24.17 25.58
C LEU A 260 -27.97 23.32 26.34
N GLN A 261 -26.67 23.50 26.09
CA GLN A 261 -25.60 22.81 26.84
C GLN A 261 -25.58 23.21 28.33
N LYS A 262 -25.91 24.47 28.65
CA LYS A 262 -25.92 24.97 30.04
C LYS A 262 -27.08 24.44 30.90
N LYS A 263 -28.17 23.97 30.27
CA LYS A 263 -29.38 23.51 30.98
C LYS A 263 -29.34 22.01 31.32
N GLY A 264 -28.41 21.24 30.73
CA GLY A 264 -28.15 19.84 31.07
C GLY A 264 -27.27 19.61 32.30
N ALA A 265 -26.71 20.67 32.90
CA ALA A 265 -25.88 20.61 34.10
C ALA A 265 -26.58 21.15 35.38
N GLY A 266 -27.90 21.31 35.34
CA GLY A 266 -28.65 21.94 36.43
C GLY A 266 -30.05 21.37 36.61
N MET A 267 -30.14 20.11 37.02
CA MET A 267 -31.17 19.66 37.96
C MET A 267 -30.39 19.44 39.26
N ASP A 268 -30.51 20.25 40.32
CA ASP A 268 -31.71 20.57 41.08
C ASP A 268 -31.57 21.94 41.78
N SER A 269 -32.65 22.74 41.80
CA SER A 269 -33.08 23.52 42.98
C SER A 269 -34.20 24.49 42.63
N PRO A 270 -35.46 24.20 42.99
CA PRO A 270 -36.42 25.26 43.28
C PRO A 270 -36.12 25.73 44.70
N LEU A 271 -35.79 27.02 44.85
CA LEU A 271 -35.65 27.83 46.08
C LEU A 271 -34.28 28.52 46.16
N SER A 272 -34.18 29.69 45.55
CA SER A 272 -33.34 30.79 46.07
C SER A 272 -33.93 32.10 45.57
N ALA A 273 -35.09 32.44 46.14
CA ALA A 273 -35.45 33.83 46.32
C ALA A 273 -34.51 34.44 47.39
N LEU A 274 -34.13 35.69 47.17
CA LEU A 274 -33.38 36.59 48.06
C LEU A 274 -31.89 36.28 48.26
N SER A 275 -31.04 37.01 47.55
CA SER A 275 -29.91 37.72 48.20
C SER A 275 -29.40 38.85 47.30
N ASN A 276 -29.74 40.08 47.67
CA ASN A 276 -29.03 41.28 47.25
C ASN A 276 -27.80 41.41 48.17
N HIS A 277 -26.60 41.61 47.61
CA HIS A 277 -25.64 42.65 48.02
C HIS A 277 -24.29 42.51 47.27
N SER A 278 -23.90 43.62 46.64
CA SER A 278 -22.56 44.21 46.39
C SER A 278 -21.29 43.33 46.29
N SER A 279 -20.54 43.54 45.19
CA SER A 279 -19.12 43.20 44.89
C SER A 279 -18.11 43.87 45.87
N PRO A 280 -16.75 43.62 45.88
CA PRO A 280 -15.85 43.36 44.73
C PRO A 280 -14.57 42.47 44.90
N THR A 281 -13.92 42.16 43.76
CA THR A 281 -12.46 41.85 43.54
C THR A 281 -11.90 40.58 44.22
N SER A 282 -11.29 39.59 43.56
CA SER A 282 -10.10 39.60 42.69
C SER A 282 -9.86 38.22 42.04
N GLY A 283 -9.20 38.20 40.87
CA GLY A 283 -8.25 37.13 40.53
C GLY A 283 -8.62 36.24 39.34
N THR A 284 -8.23 36.66 38.14
CA THR A 284 -7.98 35.77 36.99
C THR A 284 -6.68 34.98 37.24
N PRO A 285 -6.52 33.76 36.66
CA PRO A 285 -5.98 33.73 35.31
C PRO A 285 -6.73 32.79 34.36
N SER A 286 -7.01 33.34 33.19
CA SER A 286 -7.36 32.65 31.95
C SER A 286 -6.16 31.86 31.46
N ASN A 287 -6.38 30.62 31.02
CA ASN A 287 -5.85 30.06 29.76
C ASN A 287 -6.14 28.55 29.71
N TYR A 288 -7.15 28.13 28.93
CA TYR A 288 -7.17 26.86 28.18
C TYR A 288 -8.18 27.00 27.04
N PHE A 289 -7.78 27.72 25.99
CA PHE A 289 -8.34 27.52 24.65
C PHE A 289 -7.32 26.69 23.88
N THR A 290 -7.66 25.44 23.57
CA THR A 290 -6.98 24.68 22.52
C THR A 290 -7.81 24.81 21.25
N PRO A 291 -7.33 25.53 20.22
CA PRO A 291 -7.99 25.56 18.93
C PRO A 291 -7.73 24.26 18.18
N TRP A 292 -8.74 23.90 17.38
CA TRP A 292 -8.80 22.90 16.33
C TRP A 292 -7.46 22.31 15.86
N SER A 293 -7.38 20.97 15.89
CA SER A 293 -6.36 20.21 15.20
C SER A 293 -6.36 20.53 13.70
N GLN A 294 -5.42 21.39 13.29
CA GLN A 294 -4.84 21.31 11.96
C GLN A 294 -4.18 19.93 11.85
N ARG A 295 -4.78 19.06 11.05
CA ARG A 295 -4.19 17.77 10.70
C ARG A 295 -2.98 18.05 9.78
N SER A 296 -1.85 17.48 10.20
CA SER A 296 -0.49 17.54 9.63
C SER A 296 -0.41 17.85 8.14
N LEU A 297 0.29 18.94 7.82
CA LEU A 297 0.96 19.14 6.55
C LEU A 297 2.39 18.61 6.75
N ASP A 298 2.66 17.37 6.33
CA ASP A 298 4.01 16.83 6.36
C ASP A 298 4.90 17.64 5.41
N LYS A 299 5.73 18.49 6.01
CA LYS A 299 6.83 19.19 5.34
C LYS A 299 8.12 18.55 5.83
N SER A 300 8.48 17.43 5.20
CA SER A 300 9.83 16.89 5.30
C SER A 300 10.75 17.79 4.47
N MET A 301 11.64 18.50 5.17
CA MET A 301 12.88 19.00 4.60
C MET A 301 13.88 17.86 4.60
N ASP A 302 14.41 17.52 3.44
CA ASP A 302 15.80 17.10 3.32
C ASP A 302 16.43 17.84 2.14
N ASN A 303 17.54 18.50 2.48
CA ASN A 303 18.42 19.26 1.61
C ASN A 303 19.14 18.30 0.65
N ASN A 304 19.38 18.74 -0.59
CA ASN A 304 20.71 18.71 -1.17
C ASN A 304 20.79 19.68 -2.36
N GLN A 305 21.66 20.68 -2.23
CA GLN A 305 22.17 21.48 -3.32
C GLN A 305 23.04 20.59 -4.22
N LEU A 306 22.89 20.69 -5.55
CA LEU A 306 24.02 20.79 -6.48
C LEU A 306 23.57 21.14 -7.90
N HIS A 307 24.31 22.12 -8.42
CA HIS A 307 24.41 22.74 -9.75
C HIS A 307 24.07 21.85 -10.97
N ASP A 308 23.31 22.37 -11.94
CA ASP A 308 23.82 22.97 -13.20
C ASP A 308 22.67 23.11 -14.21
N SER A 309 22.48 24.30 -14.77
CA SER A 309 21.47 24.57 -15.81
C SER A 309 22.18 24.92 -17.11
N THR A 310 22.36 23.92 -17.98
CA THR A 310 22.57 24.16 -19.40
C THR A 310 21.20 24.23 -20.09
N SER A 311 20.88 25.43 -20.54
CA SER A 311 19.72 25.71 -21.37
C SER A 311 20.03 25.30 -22.82
N SER A 312 19.10 24.61 -23.49
CA SER A 312 19.01 24.62 -24.95
C SER A 312 17.58 24.44 -25.44
N SER A 313 17.06 25.59 -25.85
CA SER A 313 16.13 25.90 -26.94
C SER A 313 15.47 24.78 -27.76
N THR A 314 14.14 24.72 -27.62
CA THR A 314 13.07 24.93 -28.63
C THR A 314 13.22 24.55 -30.12
N THR A 315 12.17 23.83 -30.57
CA THR A 315 11.46 23.78 -31.90
C THR A 315 11.94 22.83 -33.01
N PRO A 316 11.09 22.45 -34.01
CA PRO A 316 9.64 22.70 -34.20
C PRO A 316 8.76 21.50 -34.65
N ALA A 317 7.47 21.84 -34.73
CA ALA A 317 6.31 21.21 -35.33
C ALA A 317 6.47 20.39 -36.62
N LEU A 318 5.65 19.34 -36.71
CA LEU A 318 5.27 18.63 -37.93
C LEU A 318 4.31 19.49 -38.75
N SER A 319 4.54 19.59 -40.05
CA SER A 319 3.57 20.04 -41.04
C SER A 319 3.74 19.22 -42.31
N GLU A 320 2.59 18.79 -42.82
CA GLU A 320 2.38 18.00 -44.03
C GLU A 320 2.90 18.72 -45.28
N SER A 321 3.38 17.96 -46.26
CA SER A 321 3.16 18.28 -47.67
C SER A 321 3.37 17.02 -48.52
N GLU A 322 2.32 16.71 -49.27
CA GLU A 322 2.33 15.87 -50.46
C GLU A 322 3.45 16.31 -51.41
N LEU A 323 4.05 15.35 -52.13
CA LEU A 323 4.43 15.53 -53.54
C LEU A 323 4.69 14.14 -54.16
N SER A 324 3.81 13.82 -55.09
CA SER A 324 3.99 12.89 -56.21
C SER A 324 5.30 13.13 -56.98
N PHE A 325 5.93 12.06 -57.50
CA PHE A 325 6.19 11.83 -58.93
C PHE A 325 6.98 10.51 -59.12
N ASN A 326 6.46 9.68 -60.02
CA ASN A 326 7.03 8.55 -60.79
C ASN A 326 8.19 7.72 -60.24
#